data_AF-U3B4F7-F1
#
_entry.id   AF-U3B4F7-F1
#
_cell.length_a   1.000
_cell.length_b   1.000
_cell.length_c   1.000
_cell.angle_alpha   90.00
_cell.angle_beta   90.00
_cell.angle_gamma   90.00
#
_symmetry.space_group_name_H-M   'P 1'
#
loop_
_entity.id
_entity.type
_entity.pdbx_description
1 polymer ?
#
loop_
_entity_poly.entity_id
_entity_poly.type
_entity_poly.pdbx_seq_one_letter_code
_entity_poly.pdbx_strand_id
1 'polypeptide(L)'
;MPEMRALLKSIAEKSGTAFGKWLLGECAISGISTTHVRELEAQLGTNHTLRNVLRSITQRVRDQIPGFPLARIAIAVRRAANPINPDVYTAERIQRSSQLIHALQQGLKLDIDALSTDERIGLLLMSAAYNGGLLDVAQLNAMLSTTPDSIEWVAGIPEISLPLSIRGNAVAEFRQWFPDPATLALLIRCVDDVQKSTGKLKRRNWHMRCVCAFLKKVEVPEQYHPENPSDLFDFLRMQMQLRLPQVLVNFACRKGFVSQSLRPSSWGNILRLG
;
A
#
# COMPACT_ATOMS: atom_id res chain seq x y z
N MET A 1 7.76 -50.54 18.20
CA MET A 1 7.48 -49.09 18.38
C MET A 1 6.69 -48.71 19.63
N PRO A 2 5.76 -49.53 20.19
CA PRO A 2 5.02 -49.17 21.41
C PRO A 2 5.92 -48.91 22.63
N GLU A 3 6.95 -49.73 22.81
CA GLU A 3 7.91 -49.62 23.92
C GLU A 3 8.68 -48.29 23.92
N MET A 4 9.05 -47.79 22.74
CA MET A 4 9.80 -46.53 22.64
C MET A 4 8.93 -45.31 22.93
N ARG A 5 7.63 -45.40 22.65
CA ARG A 5 6.66 -44.37 23.06
C ARG A 5 6.44 -44.37 24.57
N ALA A 6 6.37 -45.54 25.18
CA ALA A 6 6.26 -45.66 26.64
C ALA A 6 7.51 -45.11 27.34
N LEU A 7 8.70 -45.38 26.79
CA LEU A 7 9.96 -44.86 27.31
C LEU A 7 10.06 -43.32 27.14
N LEU A 8 9.68 -42.79 25.99
CA LEU A 8 9.60 -41.34 25.75
C LEU A 8 8.63 -40.65 26.72
N LYS A 9 7.47 -41.28 26.96
CA LYS A 9 6.46 -40.78 27.90
C LYS A 9 7.01 -40.71 29.33
N SER A 10 7.69 -41.76 29.79
CA SER A 10 8.33 -41.76 31.12
C SER A 10 9.43 -40.70 31.26
N ILE A 11 10.21 -40.45 30.20
CA ILE A 11 11.23 -39.39 30.21
C ILE A 11 10.57 -38.01 30.20
N ALA A 12 9.51 -37.81 29.42
CA ALA A 12 8.76 -36.56 29.41
C ALA A 12 8.16 -36.24 30.79
N GLU A 13 7.58 -37.23 31.48
CA GLU A 13 7.05 -37.13 32.85
C GLU A 13 8.14 -36.73 33.86
N LYS A 14 9.33 -37.33 33.76
CA LYS A 14 10.46 -37.04 34.67
C LYS A 14 11.20 -35.74 34.36
N SER A 15 11.16 -35.28 33.11
CA SER A 15 11.95 -34.13 32.64
C SER A 15 11.50 -32.79 33.20
N GLY A 16 10.20 -32.66 33.52
CA GLY A 16 9.57 -31.39 33.93
C GLY A 16 9.61 -30.27 32.88
N THR A 17 10.14 -30.53 31.68
CA THR A 17 10.34 -29.51 30.64
C THR A 17 9.00 -29.06 30.04
N ALA A 18 8.94 -27.80 29.58
CA ALA A 18 7.75 -27.27 28.91
C ALA A 18 7.34 -28.13 27.70
N PHE A 19 8.33 -28.64 26.96
CA PHE A 19 8.10 -29.53 25.82
C PHE A 19 7.66 -30.94 26.22
N GLY A 20 8.17 -31.47 27.34
CA GLY A 20 7.70 -32.74 27.92
C GLY A 20 6.23 -32.66 28.34
N LYS A 21 5.82 -31.57 29.01
CA LYS A 21 4.42 -31.32 29.37
C LYS A 21 3.50 -31.22 28.15
N TRP A 22 3.97 -30.63 27.07
CA TRP A 22 3.23 -30.59 25.80
C TRP A 22 3.05 -31.99 25.20
N LEU A 23 4.10 -32.82 25.20
CA LEU A 23 4.02 -34.21 24.72
C LEU A 23 3.03 -35.07 25.52
N LEU A 24 2.82 -34.73 26.79
CA LEU A 24 1.83 -35.36 27.67
C LEU A 24 0.42 -34.76 27.53
N GLY A 25 0.26 -33.69 26.74
CA GLY A 25 -1.01 -33.00 26.54
C GLY A 25 -1.40 -32.05 27.69
N GLU A 26 -0.47 -31.74 28.58
CA GLU A 26 -0.71 -30.93 29.79
C GLU A 26 -0.62 -29.42 29.54
N CYS A 27 -0.07 -28.98 28.41
CA CYS A 27 0.04 -27.56 28.07
C CYS A 27 -0.16 -27.29 26.56
N ALA A 28 -0.54 -26.05 26.24
CA ALA A 28 -0.74 -25.60 24.87
C ALA A 28 0.60 -25.36 24.14
N ILE A 29 0.61 -25.61 22.83
CA ILE A 29 1.80 -25.50 21.97
C ILE A 29 2.31 -24.05 21.82
N SER A 30 1.48 -23.05 22.11
CA SER A 30 1.75 -21.62 21.88
C SER A 30 2.91 -21.05 22.70
N GLY A 31 3.37 -21.76 23.75
CA GLY A 31 4.52 -21.38 24.57
C GLY A 31 5.81 -22.17 24.30
N ILE A 32 5.82 -23.05 23.28
CA ILE A 32 6.95 -23.95 23.02
C ILE A 32 7.90 -23.34 22.00
N SER A 33 9.11 -23.00 22.44
CA SER A 33 10.21 -22.55 21.59
C SER A 33 11.17 -23.69 21.26
N THR A 34 12.09 -23.45 20.32
CA THR A 34 13.15 -24.40 19.97
C THR A 34 14.15 -24.68 21.11
N THR A 35 14.22 -23.82 22.13
CA THR A 35 15.08 -24.04 23.30
C THR A 35 14.50 -25.12 24.21
N HIS A 36 13.19 -25.10 24.44
CA HIS A 36 12.49 -26.13 25.24
C HIS A 36 12.59 -27.53 24.61
N VAL A 37 12.67 -27.60 23.28
CA VAL A 37 12.93 -28.87 22.57
C VAL A 37 14.34 -29.39 22.84
N ARG A 38 15.35 -28.51 22.77
CA ARG A 38 16.75 -28.88 23.01
C ARG A 38 17.00 -29.31 24.45
N GLU A 39 16.27 -28.72 25.41
CA GLU A 39 16.31 -29.13 26.82
C GLU A 39 15.87 -30.59 27.01
N LEU A 40 14.77 -31.00 26.36
CA LEU A 40 14.34 -32.40 26.40
C LEU A 40 15.32 -33.32 25.63
N GLU A 41 15.86 -32.86 24.49
CA GLU A 41 16.85 -33.62 23.71
C GLU A 41 18.15 -33.91 24.50
N ALA A 42 18.57 -32.96 25.34
CA ALA A 42 19.74 -33.13 26.21
C ALA A 42 19.53 -34.25 27.24
N GLN A 43 18.31 -34.45 27.72
CA GLN A 43 17.98 -35.46 28.73
C GLN A 43 17.85 -36.89 28.17
N LEU A 44 17.84 -37.07 26.85
CA LEU A 44 17.75 -38.39 26.21
C LEU A 44 19.09 -39.11 26.11
N GLY A 45 20.20 -38.46 26.49
CA GLY A 45 21.55 -39.02 26.38
C GLY A 45 21.87 -39.47 24.95
N THR A 46 22.68 -40.52 24.78
CA THR A 46 23.13 -41.04 23.47
C THR A 46 22.12 -41.96 22.77
N ASN A 47 20.85 -42.01 23.21
CA ASN A 47 19.85 -42.88 22.60
C ASN A 47 19.39 -42.33 21.23
N HIS A 48 20.12 -42.71 20.18
CA HIS A 48 19.90 -42.26 18.80
C HIS A 48 18.49 -42.56 18.29
N THR A 49 17.87 -43.65 18.73
CA THR A 49 16.52 -44.05 18.31
C THR A 49 15.46 -43.11 18.88
N LEU A 50 15.54 -42.77 20.16
CA LEU A 50 14.64 -41.79 20.80
C LEU A 50 14.85 -40.38 20.24
N ARG A 51 16.10 -39.99 20.00
CA ARG A 51 16.43 -38.71 19.35
C ARG A 51 15.84 -38.60 17.94
N ASN A 52 15.86 -39.68 17.16
CA ASN A 52 15.24 -39.70 15.83
C ASN A 52 13.70 -39.59 15.87
N VAL A 53 13.06 -40.26 16.84
CA VAL A 53 11.61 -40.13 17.08
C VAL A 53 11.28 -38.69 17.46
N LEU A 54 12.02 -38.09 18.37
CA LEU A 54 11.84 -36.69 18.76
C LEU A 54 12.10 -35.72 17.62
N ARG A 55 13.14 -35.94 16.80
CA ARG A 55 13.39 -35.13 15.60
C ARG A 55 12.20 -35.15 14.65
N SER A 56 11.54 -36.30 14.46
CA SER A 56 10.36 -36.40 13.61
C SER A 56 9.15 -35.63 14.18
N ILE A 57 9.00 -35.62 15.51
CA ILE A 57 7.93 -34.89 16.21
C ILE A 57 8.22 -33.39 16.20
N THR A 58 9.45 -32.98 16.51
CA THR A 58 9.94 -31.60 16.42
C THR A 58 9.80 -31.04 15.01
N GLN A 59 10.08 -31.84 13.97
CA GLN A 59 9.89 -31.43 12.58
C GLN A 59 8.40 -31.19 12.30
N ARG A 60 7.51 -32.11 12.70
CA ARG A 60 6.05 -31.92 12.56
C ARG A 60 5.53 -30.70 13.33
N VAL A 61 6.10 -30.42 14.50
CA VAL A 61 5.77 -29.23 15.29
C VAL A 61 6.26 -27.96 14.59
N ARG A 62 7.47 -27.94 14.03
CA ARG A 62 7.95 -26.83 13.19
C ARG A 62 7.12 -26.62 11.94
N ASP A 63 6.61 -27.70 11.35
CA ASP A 63 5.72 -27.64 10.18
C ASP A 63 4.30 -27.17 10.55
N GLN A 64 3.89 -27.25 11.83
CA GLN A 64 2.61 -26.79 12.37
C GLN A 64 2.66 -25.41 13.04
N ILE A 65 3.82 -24.98 13.53
CA ILE A 65 4.07 -23.58 13.85
C ILE A 65 3.93 -22.83 12.51
N PRO A 66 3.05 -21.84 12.38
CA PRO A 66 2.91 -21.09 11.15
C PRO A 66 4.20 -20.31 10.95
N GLY A 67 5.18 -20.94 10.28
CA GLY A 67 6.12 -20.20 9.46
C GLY A 67 5.25 -19.35 8.58
N PHE A 68 5.48 -18.02 8.61
CA PHE A 68 4.86 -17.10 7.66
C PHE A 68 4.72 -17.84 6.34
N PRO A 69 3.51 -17.99 5.78
CA PRO A 69 3.34 -18.74 4.56
C PRO A 69 4.11 -17.97 3.48
N LEU A 70 5.38 -18.33 3.29
CA LEU A 70 6.08 -18.08 2.06
C LEU A 70 5.20 -18.77 1.03
N ALA A 71 4.57 -17.97 0.18
CA ALA A 71 3.64 -18.46 -0.82
C ALA A 71 4.25 -19.70 -1.49
N ARG A 72 3.58 -20.86 -1.37
CA ARG A 72 4.02 -22.13 -1.98
C ARG A 72 4.03 -22.07 -3.51
N ILE A 73 3.42 -21.04 -4.06
CA ILE A 73 3.57 -20.65 -5.45
C ILE A 73 4.83 -19.80 -5.48
N ALA A 74 5.86 -20.25 -6.17
CA ALA A 74 6.90 -19.34 -6.63
C ALA A 74 6.16 -18.23 -7.38
N ILE A 75 5.98 -17.07 -6.75
CA ILE A 75 5.55 -15.88 -7.45
C ILE A 75 6.64 -15.71 -8.47
N ALA A 76 6.34 -16.01 -9.73
CA ALA A 76 7.26 -15.77 -10.81
C ALA A 76 7.51 -14.27 -10.77
N VAL A 77 8.61 -13.87 -10.12
CA VAL A 77 9.11 -12.50 -10.18
C VAL A 77 9.64 -12.38 -11.58
N ARG A 78 8.73 -12.15 -12.53
CA ARG A 78 9.08 -11.60 -13.82
C ARG A 78 9.79 -10.31 -13.45
N ARG A 79 11.12 -10.27 -13.62
CA ARG A 79 11.83 -9.00 -13.61
C ARG A 79 11.10 -8.16 -14.64
N ALA A 80 10.37 -7.15 -14.17
CA ALA A 80 9.79 -6.18 -15.07
C ALA A 80 10.97 -5.66 -15.92
N ALA A 81 10.76 -5.53 -17.23
CA ALA A 81 11.72 -4.87 -18.09
C ALA A 81 12.14 -3.55 -17.42
N ASN A 82 13.40 -3.15 -17.58
CA ASN A 82 13.93 -1.95 -16.94
C ASN A 82 12.88 -0.83 -17.07
N PRO A 83 12.31 -0.35 -15.95
CA PRO A 83 11.22 0.62 -15.98
C PRO A 83 11.66 1.92 -16.65
N ILE A 84 12.96 2.21 -16.62
CA ILE A 84 13.60 3.31 -17.31
C ILE A 84 14.01 2.80 -18.69
N ASN A 85 13.09 2.95 -19.65
CA ASN A 85 13.36 2.67 -21.05
C ASN A 85 13.91 3.94 -21.72
N PRO A 86 15.14 3.95 -22.27
CA PRO A 86 15.69 5.12 -22.97
C PRO A 86 14.82 5.61 -24.12
N ASP A 87 14.03 4.74 -24.76
CA ASP A 87 13.09 5.11 -25.83
C ASP A 87 11.91 5.94 -25.31
N VAL A 88 11.57 5.79 -24.03
CA VAL A 88 10.47 6.50 -23.35
C VAL A 88 10.99 7.71 -22.56
N TYR A 89 12.22 7.60 -22.02
CA TYR A 89 12.91 8.61 -21.22
C TYR A 89 13.81 9.48 -22.10
N THR A 90 13.25 10.04 -23.16
CA THR A 90 13.96 10.99 -24.01
C THR A 90 14.22 12.30 -23.27
N ALA A 91 15.28 13.02 -23.64
CA ALA A 91 15.63 14.30 -23.03
C ALA A 91 14.46 15.30 -23.04
N GLU A 92 13.73 15.34 -24.15
CA GLU A 92 12.54 16.17 -24.28
C GLU A 92 11.46 15.79 -23.25
N ARG A 93 11.10 14.51 -23.15
CA ARG A 93 10.06 14.06 -22.22
C ARG A 93 10.46 14.27 -20.76
N ILE A 94 11.72 14.08 -20.41
CA ILE A 94 12.25 14.39 -19.09
C ILE A 94 12.14 15.89 -18.82
N GLN A 95 12.50 16.74 -19.79
CA GLN A 95 12.36 18.19 -19.66
C GLN A 95 10.90 18.60 -19.46
N ARG A 96 9.96 18.08 -20.26
CA ARG A 96 8.51 18.35 -20.09
C ARG A 96 8.05 17.96 -18.69
N SER A 97 8.44 16.77 -18.26
CA SER A 97 8.14 16.25 -16.92
C SER A 97 8.70 17.14 -15.81
N SER A 98 9.96 17.57 -15.90
CA SER A 98 10.58 18.49 -14.95
C SER A 98 9.88 19.85 -14.90
N GLN A 99 9.43 20.38 -16.05
CA GLN A 99 8.67 21.63 -16.10
C GLN A 99 7.36 21.53 -15.32
N LEU A 100 6.64 20.41 -15.42
CA LEU A 100 5.41 20.20 -14.64
C LEU A 100 5.67 20.14 -13.13
N ILE A 101 6.78 19.54 -12.69
CA ILE A 101 7.12 19.51 -11.26
C ILE A 101 7.53 20.90 -10.77
N HIS A 102 8.29 21.64 -11.57
CA HIS A 102 8.64 23.02 -11.25
C HIS A 102 7.39 23.90 -11.15
N ALA A 103 6.45 23.75 -12.07
CA ALA A 103 5.16 24.43 -12.06
C ALA A 103 4.38 24.14 -10.78
N LEU A 104 4.30 22.87 -10.35
CA LEU A 104 3.69 22.50 -9.07
C LEU A 104 4.39 23.19 -7.88
N GLN A 105 5.72 23.15 -7.84
CA GLN A 105 6.50 23.76 -6.77
C GLN A 105 6.34 25.28 -6.71
N GLN A 106 6.18 25.94 -7.85
CA GLN A 106 5.85 27.36 -7.92
C GLN A 106 4.41 27.61 -7.46
N GLY A 107 3.45 26.82 -7.94
CA GLY A 107 2.04 26.93 -7.57
C GLY A 107 1.80 26.80 -6.07
N LEU A 108 2.51 25.89 -5.39
CA LEU A 108 2.43 25.72 -3.94
C LEU A 108 2.94 26.93 -3.14
N LYS A 109 3.67 27.85 -3.77
CA LYS A 109 4.17 29.10 -3.13
C LYS A 109 3.25 30.30 -3.41
N LEU A 110 2.28 30.16 -4.31
CA LEU A 110 1.35 31.23 -4.64
C LEU A 110 0.33 31.43 -3.52
N ASP A 111 -0.21 32.64 -3.46
CA ASP A 111 -1.43 32.89 -2.72
C ASP A 111 -2.60 32.19 -3.41
N ILE A 112 -3.17 31.19 -2.73
CA ILE A 112 -4.28 30.38 -3.21
C ILE A 112 -5.51 31.26 -3.45
N ASP A 113 -5.73 32.29 -2.64
CA ASP A 113 -6.93 33.13 -2.74
C ASP A 113 -6.88 34.03 -3.99
N ALA A 114 -5.70 34.27 -4.55
CA ALA A 114 -5.49 34.99 -5.81
C ALA A 114 -5.72 34.13 -7.07
N LEU A 115 -5.88 32.82 -6.92
CA LEU A 115 -6.15 31.89 -8.02
C LEU A 115 -7.64 31.80 -8.34
N SER A 116 -7.98 31.61 -9.61
CA SER A 116 -9.36 31.30 -9.99
C SER A 116 -9.77 29.89 -9.53
N THR A 117 -11.08 29.61 -9.46
CA THR A 117 -11.59 28.28 -9.08
C THR A 117 -10.98 27.14 -9.91
N ASP A 118 -10.89 27.31 -11.23
CA ASP A 118 -10.32 26.28 -12.11
C ASP A 118 -8.81 26.11 -11.89
N GLU A 119 -8.09 27.21 -11.60
CA GLU A 119 -6.66 27.18 -11.26
C GLU A 119 -6.39 26.50 -9.91
N ARG A 120 -7.19 26.78 -8.88
CA ARG A 120 -7.08 26.13 -7.57
C ARG A 120 -7.32 24.63 -7.67
N ILE A 121 -8.36 24.23 -8.38
CA ILE A 121 -8.65 22.82 -8.65
C ILE A 121 -7.50 22.20 -9.47
N GLY A 122 -6.95 22.91 -10.45
CA GLY A 122 -5.78 22.45 -11.22
C GLY A 122 -4.56 22.18 -10.34
N LEU A 123 -4.24 23.09 -9.42
CA LEU A 123 -3.18 22.93 -8.43
C LEU A 123 -3.43 21.74 -7.49
N LEU A 124 -4.65 21.60 -6.98
CA LEU A 124 -5.06 20.44 -6.16
C LEU A 124 -4.86 19.13 -6.91
N LEU A 125 -5.32 19.04 -8.16
CA LEU A 125 -5.18 17.82 -8.98
C LEU A 125 -3.72 17.46 -9.21
N MET A 126 -2.87 18.43 -9.50
CA MET A 126 -1.43 18.19 -9.67
C MET A 126 -0.75 17.78 -8.37
N SER A 127 -1.08 18.42 -7.24
CA SER A 127 -0.54 18.05 -5.93
C SER A 127 -0.97 16.65 -5.52
N ALA A 128 -2.26 16.31 -5.68
CA ALA A 128 -2.79 15.00 -5.36
C ALA A 128 -2.19 13.89 -6.23
N ALA A 129 -1.93 14.16 -7.52
CA ALA A 129 -1.32 13.20 -8.42
C ALA A 129 0.17 12.96 -8.09
N TYR A 130 0.95 14.03 -7.89
CA TYR A 130 2.40 13.92 -7.71
C TYR A 130 2.82 13.69 -6.25
N ASN A 131 2.37 14.54 -5.33
CA ASN A 131 2.73 14.43 -3.91
C ASN A 131 1.84 13.38 -3.21
N GLY A 132 0.54 13.36 -3.52
CA GLY A 132 -0.41 12.40 -2.97
C GLY A 132 -0.41 11.02 -3.65
N GLY A 133 0.28 10.87 -4.79
CA GLY A 133 0.41 9.59 -5.50
C GLY A 133 -0.87 9.05 -6.16
N LEU A 134 -1.87 9.91 -6.42
CA LEU A 134 -3.10 9.53 -7.11
C LEU A 134 -2.92 9.59 -8.65
N LEU A 135 -2.27 8.58 -9.21
CA LEU A 135 -1.89 8.51 -10.64
C LEU A 135 -2.95 7.84 -11.54
N ASP A 136 -4.22 7.93 -11.16
CA ASP A 136 -5.36 7.40 -11.93
C ASP A 136 -6.57 8.35 -11.84
N VAL A 137 -7.31 8.48 -12.94
CA VAL A 137 -8.46 9.40 -13.01
C VAL A 137 -9.56 8.97 -12.03
N ALA A 138 -9.76 7.66 -11.82
CA ALA A 138 -10.74 7.18 -10.87
C ALA A 138 -10.38 7.58 -9.42
N GLN A 139 -9.09 7.63 -9.08
CA GLN A 139 -8.61 8.09 -7.78
C GLN A 139 -8.81 9.58 -7.58
N LEU A 140 -8.51 10.40 -8.60
CA LEU A 140 -8.76 11.84 -8.54
C LEU A 140 -10.26 12.14 -8.40
N ASN A 141 -11.12 11.43 -9.13
CA ASN A 141 -12.57 11.56 -8.99
C ASN A 141 -13.06 11.17 -7.58
N ALA A 142 -12.52 10.10 -7.01
CA ALA A 142 -12.86 9.67 -5.65
C ALA A 142 -12.42 10.73 -4.62
N MET A 143 -11.22 11.29 -4.76
CA MET A 143 -10.73 12.40 -3.94
C MET A 143 -11.65 13.62 -4.05
N LEU A 144 -12.03 14.03 -5.26
CA LEU A 144 -12.93 15.18 -5.43
C LEU A 144 -14.35 14.94 -4.90
N SER A 145 -14.74 13.68 -4.68
CA SER A 145 -16.02 13.32 -4.06
C SER A 145 -15.94 13.27 -2.52
N THR A 146 -14.75 13.48 -1.96
CA THR A 146 -14.48 13.42 -0.52
C THR A 146 -14.90 14.72 0.17
N THR A 147 -15.46 14.63 1.37
CA THR A 147 -15.78 15.79 2.21
C THR A 147 -14.81 15.88 3.40
N PRO A 148 -14.59 17.06 4.00
CA PRO A 148 -13.76 17.19 5.20
C PRO A 148 -14.17 16.25 6.33
N ASP A 149 -15.47 15.98 6.48
CA ASP A 149 -16.02 15.07 7.50
C ASP A 149 -15.62 13.60 7.30
N SER A 150 -15.17 13.23 6.10
CA SER A 150 -14.71 11.87 5.80
C SER A 150 -13.21 11.66 6.03
N ILE A 151 -12.51 12.67 6.54
CA ILE A 151 -11.09 12.58 6.89
C ILE A 151 -10.98 12.03 8.31
N GLU A 152 -10.48 10.81 8.43
CA GLU A 152 -10.19 10.17 9.71
C GLU A 152 -8.77 10.56 10.17
N TRP A 153 -8.57 10.78 11.46
CA TRP A 153 -7.26 11.10 12.03
C TRP A 153 -6.79 9.95 12.89
N VAL A 154 -5.86 9.15 12.35
CA VAL A 154 -5.32 7.97 13.04
C VAL A 154 -3.89 8.29 13.47
N ALA A 155 -3.65 8.33 14.79
CA ALA A 155 -2.34 8.69 15.37
C ALA A 155 -1.78 10.03 14.85
N GLY A 156 -2.65 11.01 14.56
CA GLY A 156 -2.27 12.32 14.04
C GLY A 156 -1.97 12.35 12.54
N ILE A 157 -2.17 11.23 11.83
CA ILE A 157 -2.05 11.13 10.37
C ILE A 157 -3.45 11.20 9.76
N PRO A 158 -3.68 12.09 8.78
CA PRO A 158 -4.94 12.15 8.05
C PRO A 158 -5.06 10.94 7.11
N GLU A 159 -6.16 10.23 7.23
CA GLU A 159 -6.51 9.06 6.43
C GLU A 159 -7.84 9.29 5.73
N ILE A 160 -7.89 8.98 4.44
CA ILE A 160 -9.09 9.08 3.62
C ILE A 160 -9.30 7.73 2.92
N SER A 161 -10.47 7.13 3.14
CA SER A 161 -10.88 5.91 2.44
C SER A 161 -11.54 6.26 1.10
N LEU A 162 -10.77 6.21 0.01
CA LEU A 162 -11.26 6.55 -1.33
C LEU A 162 -12.09 5.40 -1.92
N PRO A 163 -13.39 5.59 -2.21
CA PRO A 163 -14.21 4.56 -2.85
C PRO A 163 -13.89 4.50 -4.34
N LEU A 164 -13.34 3.37 -4.79
CA LEU A 164 -13.01 3.12 -6.18
C LEU A 164 -13.97 2.10 -6.79
N SER A 165 -14.36 2.34 -8.05
CA SER A 165 -15.08 1.36 -8.84
C SER A 165 -14.11 0.39 -9.50
N ILE A 166 -14.48 -0.89 -9.53
CA ILE A 166 -13.76 -1.93 -10.28
C ILE A 166 -14.74 -2.52 -11.28
N ARG A 167 -14.40 -2.46 -12.59
CA ARG A 167 -15.17 -3.08 -13.68
C ARG A 167 -16.67 -2.76 -13.67
N GLY A 168 -17.03 -1.51 -13.36
CA GLY A 168 -18.42 -1.04 -13.35
C GLY A 168 -19.18 -1.26 -12.04
N ASN A 169 -18.62 -2.01 -11.08
CA ASN A 169 -19.19 -2.07 -9.72
C ASN A 169 -18.74 -0.85 -8.91
N ALA A 170 -19.69 0.00 -8.54
CA ALA A 170 -19.45 1.14 -7.66
C ALA A 170 -19.02 0.65 -6.26
N VAL A 171 -18.03 1.33 -5.66
CA VAL A 171 -17.56 1.07 -4.28
C VAL A 171 -17.08 -0.39 -4.09
N ALA A 172 -16.39 -0.93 -5.09
CA ALA A 172 -15.86 -2.30 -5.04
C ALA A 172 -14.55 -2.40 -4.24
N GLU A 173 -13.82 -1.29 -4.13
CA GLU A 173 -12.54 -1.16 -3.44
C GLU A 173 -12.57 0.13 -2.62
N PHE A 174 -12.09 0.06 -1.38
CA PHE A 174 -11.74 1.23 -0.60
C PHE A 174 -10.22 1.31 -0.61
N ARG A 175 -9.66 2.43 -1.05
CA ARG A 175 -8.22 2.65 -1.02
C ARG A 175 -7.91 3.64 0.09
N GLN A 176 -7.17 3.17 1.09
CA GLN A 176 -6.61 4.06 2.11
C GLN A 176 -5.60 5.00 1.44
N TRP A 177 -5.85 6.29 1.59
CA TRP A 177 -5.03 7.35 1.06
C TRP A 177 -4.61 8.29 2.18
N PHE A 178 -3.32 8.61 2.21
CA PHE A 178 -2.69 9.47 3.19
C PHE A 178 -2.18 10.70 2.44
N PRO A 179 -2.99 11.78 2.33
CA PRO A 179 -2.55 12.99 1.65
C PRO A 179 -1.35 13.59 2.36
N ASP A 180 -0.38 14.09 1.60
CA ASP A 180 0.67 14.92 2.17
C ASP A 180 0.08 16.25 2.69
N PRO A 181 0.75 16.94 3.63
CA PRO A 181 0.21 18.14 4.25
C PRO A 181 -0.20 19.25 3.26
N ALA A 182 0.53 19.41 2.15
CA ALA A 182 0.22 20.43 1.16
C ALA A 182 -1.04 20.06 0.37
N THR A 183 -1.14 18.80 -0.08
CA THR A 183 -2.36 18.30 -0.74
C THR A 183 -3.57 18.36 0.19
N LEU A 184 -3.41 18.02 1.48
CA LEU A 184 -4.51 18.11 2.45
C LEU A 184 -4.97 19.56 2.63
N ALA A 185 -4.04 20.49 2.79
CA ALA A 185 -4.37 21.90 2.92
C ALA A 185 -5.12 22.42 1.69
N LEU A 186 -4.67 22.06 0.49
CA LEU A 186 -5.35 22.39 -0.77
C LEU A 186 -6.74 21.75 -0.83
N LEU A 187 -6.89 20.49 -0.44
CA LEU A 187 -8.16 19.77 -0.45
C LEU A 187 -9.19 20.50 0.42
N ILE A 188 -8.81 20.87 1.65
CA ILE A 188 -9.67 21.60 2.59
C ILE A 188 -10.02 23.00 2.04
N ARG A 189 -9.07 23.71 1.44
CA ARG A 189 -9.29 25.05 0.88
C ARG A 189 -10.16 25.04 -0.38
N CYS A 190 -10.13 23.96 -1.15
CA CYS A 190 -10.87 23.84 -2.42
C CYS A 190 -12.25 23.19 -2.27
N VAL A 191 -12.73 22.87 -1.05
CA VAL A 191 -14.00 22.14 -0.84
C VAL A 191 -15.16 22.84 -1.54
N ASP A 192 -15.33 24.14 -1.32
CA ASP A 192 -16.43 24.91 -1.90
C ASP A 192 -16.33 25.00 -3.43
N ASP A 193 -15.11 25.14 -3.95
CA ASP A 193 -14.83 25.18 -5.39
C ASP A 193 -15.20 23.87 -6.08
N VAL A 194 -14.88 22.74 -5.44
CA VAL A 194 -15.21 21.40 -5.92
C VAL A 194 -16.72 21.15 -5.84
N GLN A 195 -17.37 21.53 -4.73
CA GLN A 195 -18.82 21.41 -4.57
C GLN A 195 -19.58 22.20 -5.65
N LYS A 196 -19.19 23.46 -5.89
CA LYS A 196 -19.76 24.30 -6.97
C LYS A 196 -19.53 23.70 -8.37
N SER A 197 -18.48 22.90 -8.53
CA SER A 197 -18.08 22.29 -9.80
C SER A 197 -18.57 20.85 -9.99
N THR A 198 -19.32 20.28 -9.04
CA THR A 198 -19.79 18.88 -9.07
C THR A 198 -20.55 18.53 -10.37
N GLY A 199 -21.36 19.45 -10.90
CA GLY A 199 -22.06 19.25 -12.18
C GLY A 199 -21.13 19.21 -13.40
N LYS A 200 -19.94 19.81 -13.30
CA LYS A 200 -18.91 19.82 -14.35
C LYS A 200 -17.97 18.62 -14.28
N LEU A 201 -17.85 17.94 -13.14
CA LEU A 201 -16.99 16.76 -12.95
C LEU A 201 -17.27 15.65 -13.99
N LYS A 202 -18.54 15.50 -14.39
CA LYS A 202 -18.96 14.52 -15.40
C LYS A 202 -18.61 14.91 -16.84
N ARG A 203 -18.18 16.15 -17.09
CA ARG A 203 -17.81 16.61 -18.43
C ARG A 203 -16.46 16.02 -18.83
N ARG A 204 -16.40 15.51 -20.05
CA ARG A 204 -15.16 15.00 -20.65
C ARG A 204 -14.04 16.06 -20.54
N ASN A 205 -12.85 15.61 -20.15
CA ASN A 205 -11.63 16.43 -20.02
C ASN A 205 -11.70 17.60 -19.03
N TRP A 206 -12.66 17.63 -18.08
CA TRP A 206 -12.72 18.71 -17.09
C TRP A 206 -11.45 18.83 -16.24
N HIS A 207 -10.90 17.71 -15.76
CA HIS A 207 -9.61 17.67 -15.04
C HIS A 207 -8.50 18.40 -15.79
N MET A 208 -8.36 18.13 -17.09
CA MET A 208 -7.33 18.74 -17.93
C MET A 208 -7.55 20.23 -18.13
N ARG A 209 -8.81 20.70 -18.20
CA ARG A 209 -9.07 22.14 -18.28
C ARG A 209 -8.60 22.87 -17.02
N CYS A 210 -8.87 22.31 -15.84
CA CYS A 210 -8.38 22.87 -14.58
C CYS A 210 -6.85 22.83 -14.50
N VAL A 211 -6.23 21.70 -14.84
CA VAL A 211 -4.77 21.56 -14.88
C VAL A 211 -4.14 22.56 -15.85
N CYS A 212 -4.64 22.68 -17.08
CA CYS A 212 -4.12 23.63 -18.05
C CYS A 212 -4.37 25.09 -17.63
N ALA A 213 -5.50 25.41 -16.98
CA ALA A 213 -5.75 26.74 -16.43
C ALA A 213 -4.69 27.11 -15.38
N PHE A 214 -4.39 26.19 -14.47
CA PHE A 214 -3.29 26.34 -13.51
C PHE A 214 -1.93 26.51 -14.20
N LEU A 215 -1.58 25.64 -15.16
CA LEU A 215 -0.30 25.71 -15.87
C LEU A 215 -0.14 27.04 -16.63
N LYS A 216 -1.21 27.59 -17.20
CA LYS A 216 -1.22 28.92 -17.81
C LYS A 216 -0.95 30.02 -16.78
N LYS A 217 -1.55 29.91 -15.59
CA LYS A 217 -1.36 30.87 -14.50
C LYS A 217 0.08 30.93 -13.98
N VAL A 218 0.80 29.81 -14.01
CA VAL A 218 2.24 29.74 -13.70
C VAL A 218 3.14 29.87 -14.93
N GLU A 219 2.60 30.37 -16.05
CA GLU A 219 3.33 30.72 -17.27
C GLU A 219 4.10 29.55 -17.92
N VAL A 220 3.63 28.32 -17.72
CA VAL A 220 4.21 27.15 -18.40
C VAL A 220 3.86 27.23 -19.89
N PRO A 221 4.84 27.17 -20.81
CA PRO A 221 4.57 27.20 -22.24
C PRO A 221 3.66 26.05 -22.69
N GLU A 222 2.74 26.34 -23.62
CA GLU A 222 1.70 25.37 -24.05
C GLU A 222 2.28 24.06 -24.62
N GLN A 223 3.48 24.09 -25.20
CA GLN A 223 4.19 22.88 -25.67
C GLN A 223 4.49 21.86 -24.57
N TYR A 224 4.51 22.29 -23.31
CA TYR A 224 4.73 21.44 -22.14
C TYR A 224 3.42 21.00 -21.48
N HIS A 225 2.26 21.47 -21.96
CA HIS A 225 0.98 21.08 -21.39
C HIS A 225 0.68 19.63 -21.78
N PRO A 226 0.17 18.82 -20.84
CA PRO A 226 -0.26 17.47 -21.15
C PRO A 226 -1.54 17.50 -21.98
N GLU A 227 -1.63 16.66 -23.02
CA GLU A 227 -2.77 16.66 -23.93
C GLU A 227 -3.99 15.97 -23.30
N ASN A 228 -3.74 14.97 -22.45
CA ASN A 228 -4.75 14.17 -21.78
C ASN A 228 -4.27 13.71 -20.38
N PRO A 229 -5.16 13.14 -19.55
CA PRO A 229 -4.78 12.68 -18.21
C PRO A 229 -3.71 11.59 -18.20
N SER A 230 -3.67 10.72 -19.22
CA SER A 230 -2.64 9.67 -19.31
C SER A 230 -1.26 10.30 -19.49
N ASP A 231 -1.14 11.32 -20.35
CA ASP A 231 0.13 12.02 -20.56
C ASP A 231 0.59 12.74 -19.29
N LEU A 232 -0.32 13.42 -18.60
CA LEU A 232 -0.03 14.05 -17.31
C LEU A 232 0.53 13.00 -16.33
N PHE A 233 -0.17 11.88 -16.14
CA PHE A 233 0.28 10.84 -15.22
C PHE A 233 1.59 10.20 -15.65
N ASP A 234 1.83 10.01 -16.94
CA ASP A 234 3.09 9.47 -17.43
C ASP A 234 4.26 10.43 -17.17
N PHE A 235 4.08 11.74 -17.34
CA PHE A 235 5.10 12.72 -17.00
C PHE A 235 5.35 12.81 -15.49
N LEU A 236 4.32 12.78 -14.65
CA LEU A 236 4.48 12.79 -13.19
C LEU A 236 5.16 11.49 -12.70
N ARG A 237 4.70 10.36 -13.24
CA ARG A 237 5.27 9.03 -12.97
C ARG A 237 6.74 8.96 -13.32
N MET A 238 7.17 9.58 -14.42
CA MET A 238 8.57 9.61 -14.84
C MET A 238 9.49 10.11 -13.71
N GLN A 239 9.11 11.18 -13.01
CA GLN A 239 9.89 11.74 -11.90
C GLN A 239 9.82 10.86 -10.66
N MET A 240 8.65 10.29 -10.38
CA MET A 240 8.47 9.37 -9.25
C MET A 240 9.33 8.10 -9.43
N GLN A 241 9.42 7.55 -10.64
CA GLN A 241 10.24 6.37 -10.95
C GLN A 241 11.74 6.61 -10.78
N LEU A 242 12.21 7.86 -10.87
CA LEU A 242 13.59 8.23 -10.62
C LEU A 242 13.91 8.33 -9.11
N ARG A 243 12.89 8.51 -8.26
CA ARG A 243 13.06 8.80 -6.83
C ARG A 243 12.54 7.71 -5.90
N LEU A 244 11.62 6.88 -6.38
CA LEU A 244 10.91 5.87 -5.58
C LEU A 244 11.12 4.46 -6.14
N PRO A 245 11.14 3.44 -5.26
CA PRO A 245 11.10 2.05 -5.68
C PRO A 245 9.92 1.75 -6.61
N GLN A 246 10.14 0.97 -7.68
CA GLN A 246 9.11 0.64 -8.67
C GLN A 246 7.86 -0.02 -8.09
N VAL A 247 8.00 -0.79 -7.01
CA VAL A 247 6.86 -1.44 -6.36
C VAL A 247 5.86 -0.38 -5.87
N LEU A 248 6.34 0.73 -5.29
CA LEU A 248 5.49 1.83 -4.82
C LEU A 248 4.85 2.58 -5.98
N VAL A 249 5.61 2.84 -7.05
CA VAL A 249 5.08 3.52 -8.23
C VAL A 249 4.01 2.66 -8.93
N ASN A 250 4.26 1.37 -9.11
CA ASN A 250 3.31 0.46 -9.74
C ASN A 250 2.03 0.31 -8.90
N PHE A 251 2.16 0.33 -7.56
CA PHE A 251 1.02 0.39 -6.65
C PHE A 251 0.23 1.70 -6.78
N ALA A 252 0.92 2.84 -6.89
CA ALA A 252 0.28 4.14 -7.16
C ALA A 252 -0.51 4.13 -8.47
N CYS A 253 0.09 3.64 -9.55
CA CYS A 253 -0.50 3.57 -10.88
C CYS A 253 -1.50 2.42 -11.10
N ARG A 254 -1.74 1.55 -10.09
CA ARG A 254 -2.53 0.31 -10.23
C ARG A 254 -2.08 -0.58 -11.40
N LYS A 255 -0.78 -0.55 -11.74
CA LYS A 255 -0.18 -1.33 -12.83
C LYS A 255 0.36 -2.65 -12.31
N GLY A 256 -0.32 -3.76 -12.62
CA GLY A 256 0.12 -5.12 -12.27
C GLY A 256 -0.08 -5.51 -10.79
N PHE A 257 -0.62 -4.62 -9.96
CA PHE A 257 -0.99 -4.88 -8.58
C PHE A 257 -2.50 -4.70 -8.42
N VAL A 258 -3.19 -5.77 -8.00
CA VAL A 258 -4.53 -5.69 -7.43
C VAL A 258 -4.34 -5.71 -5.91
N SER A 259 -4.29 -4.53 -5.31
CA SER A 259 -4.36 -4.41 -3.86
C SER A 259 -5.81 -4.11 -3.49
N GLN A 260 -6.37 -4.89 -2.58
CA GLN A 260 -7.65 -4.60 -1.98
C GLN A 260 -7.34 -4.21 -0.53
N SER A 261 -7.58 -2.96 -0.14
CA SER A 261 -7.65 -2.70 1.30
C SER A 261 -8.82 -3.49 1.85
N LEU A 262 -8.67 -3.95 3.09
CA LEU A 262 -9.74 -4.65 3.79
C LEU A 262 -10.96 -3.74 3.84
N ARG A 263 -12.14 -4.31 3.59
CA ARG A 263 -13.39 -3.55 3.73
C ARG A 263 -13.48 -3.02 5.17
N PRO A 264 -14.08 -1.83 5.40
CA PRO A 264 -14.29 -1.31 6.75
C PRO A 264 -14.89 -2.35 7.71
N SER A 265 -15.86 -3.14 7.24
CA SER A 265 -16.51 -4.23 7.99
C SER A 265 -15.56 -5.37 8.42
N SER A 266 -14.43 -5.55 7.72
CA SER A 266 -13.46 -6.61 8.01
C SER A 266 -12.51 -6.25 9.16
N TRP A 267 -12.32 -4.96 9.45
CA TRP A 267 -11.46 -4.50 10.53
C TRP A 267 -12.01 -4.86 11.92
N GLY A 268 -13.33 -4.76 12.13
CA GLY A 268 -13.97 -5.16 13.39
C GLY A 268 -13.74 -6.63 13.74
N ASN A 269 -13.71 -7.51 12.75
CA ASN A 269 -13.47 -8.95 12.94
C ASN A 269 -12.01 -9.26 13.30
N ILE A 270 -11.05 -8.45 12.84
CA ILE A 270 -9.62 -8.63 13.12
C ILE A 270 -9.26 -8.08 14.50
N LEU A 271 -9.84 -6.95 14.89
CA LEU A 271 -9.51 -6.27 16.15
C LEU A 271 -10.28 -6.82 17.37
N ARG A 272 -11.24 -7.74 17.19
CA ARG A 272 -12.11 -8.26 18.27
C ARG A 272 -12.60 -7.17 19.22
N LEU A 273 -13.00 -6.02 18.67
CA LEU A 273 -13.79 -5.05 19.42
C LEU A 273 -15.24 -5.52 19.30
N GLY A 274 -15.62 -6.38 20.23
CA GLY A 274 -17.03 -6.66 20.54
C GLY A 274 -17.63 -5.52 21.35
#